data_AF-A0A3D1QZW5-F1
#
_entry.id   AF-A0A3D1QZW5-F1
#
_cell.length_a   1.000
_cell.length_b   1.000
_cell.length_c   1.000
_cell.angle_alpha   90.00
_cell.angle_beta   90.00
_cell.angle_gamma   90.00
#
_symmetry.space_group_name_H-M   'P 1'
#
loop_
_entity.id
_entity.type
_entity.pdbx_description
1 polymer ?
#
loop_
_entity_poly.entity_id
_entity_poly.type
_entity_poly.pdbx_seq_one_letter_code
_entity_poly.pdbx_strand_id
1 'polypeptide(L)'
;MADTSPGNPRGKKSERPSSTPPSGGGSAPKPRLGSPLAYLLLILLGFFLFRSVFSEAGVQKVPYSRFKQAVQEDRFSRVVISNDWVKGYLVASETEGAGQPANPNARLPWMANRIPGDNEQELVALLESKNITYEAQPRSGFSDLFWIWVLPIGVALLLWGFMFRRAGSPTGQGPPGIMTFGKTRARIHSESDTGVSFRDVAGIDEAVDELKEIVEFLKTPEKFRRLGGRIPKGVLLVGPPGTGKTLLARAVAGEAGVPFFS
;
A
#
# COMPACT_ATOMS: atom_id res chain seq x y z
N MET A 1 65.58 46.58 11.65
CA MET A 1 65.77 45.16 12.07
C MET A 1 64.39 44.65 12.45
N ALA A 2 63.75 43.78 11.67
CA ALA A 2 64.03 42.32 11.62
C ALA A 2 63.80 41.72 13.04
N ASP A 3 63.00 40.69 13.28
CA ASP A 3 62.51 39.64 12.41
C ASP A 3 61.49 38.75 13.17
N THR A 4 60.66 38.07 12.37
CA THR A 4 60.03 36.73 12.54
C THR A 4 59.34 36.25 13.84
N SER A 5 58.00 36.11 13.78
CA SER A 5 57.21 34.87 13.51
C SER A 5 57.67 33.51 14.14
N PRO A 6 56.78 32.49 14.25
CA PRO A 6 55.83 32.28 15.33
C PRO A 6 56.03 30.92 16.04
N GLY A 7 55.34 30.73 17.17
CA GLY A 7 55.42 29.54 18.01
C GLY A 7 55.02 28.23 17.31
N ASN A 8 55.91 27.23 17.41
CA ASN A 8 55.70 25.84 17.05
C ASN A 8 54.96 25.10 18.20
N PRO A 9 53.86 24.36 17.93
CA PRO A 9 53.13 23.62 18.95
C PRO A 9 53.68 22.19 19.10
N ARG A 10 54.09 21.80 20.31
CA ARG A 10 54.39 20.41 20.66
C ARG A 10 53.48 19.94 21.81
N GLY A 11 52.70 18.91 21.53
CA GLY A 11 52.21 17.96 22.55
C GLY A 11 50.69 17.84 22.71
N LYS A 12 50.03 17.09 21.83
CA LYS A 12 48.81 16.34 22.20
C LYS A 12 48.97 14.87 21.82
N LYS A 13 48.77 14.01 22.82
CA LYS A 13 48.85 12.55 22.80
C LYS A 13 48.01 11.94 21.67
N SER A 14 48.56 10.89 21.07
CA SER A 14 47.89 9.98 20.15
C SER A 14 46.84 9.14 20.87
N GLU A 15 45.57 9.29 20.52
CA GLU A 15 44.55 8.28 20.75
C GLU A 15 44.31 7.52 19.44
N ARG A 16 44.52 6.20 19.48
CA ARG A 16 44.25 5.28 18.36
C ARG A 16 42.73 5.06 18.26
N PRO A 17 42.11 5.12 17.08
CA PRO A 17 40.75 4.63 16.93
C PRO A 17 40.77 3.09 16.91
N SER A 18 40.15 2.48 17.92
CA SER A 18 39.86 1.05 17.97
C SER A 18 38.86 0.68 16.88
N SER A 19 39.30 -0.13 15.93
CA SER A 19 38.47 -0.79 14.94
C SER A 19 37.63 -1.89 15.61
N THR A 20 36.33 -1.68 15.73
CA THR A 20 35.35 -2.76 15.95
C THR A 20 34.45 -2.81 14.72
N PRO A 21 34.28 -3.97 14.06
CA PRO A 21 33.42 -4.06 12.89
C PRO A 21 31.94 -3.95 13.32
N PRO A 22 31.08 -3.23 12.59
CA PRO A 22 29.66 -3.27 12.86
C PRO A 22 29.13 -4.66 12.45
N SER A 23 28.68 -5.40 13.46
CA SER A 23 27.89 -6.62 13.34
C SER A 23 26.70 -6.39 12.41
N GLY A 24 26.59 -7.23 11.37
CA GLY A 24 25.50 -7.26 10.42
C GLY A 24 24.19 -7.67 11.10
N GLY A 25 23.49 -6.71 11.67
CA GLY A 25 22.07 -6.83 12.02
C GLY A 25 21.23 -6.65 10.77
N GLY A 26 20.96 -7.75 10.06
CA GLY A 26 19.93 -7.81 9.02
C GLY A 26 18.59 -7.40 9.59
N SER A 27 18.29 -6.11 9.52
CA SER A 27 16.97 -5.59 9.86
C SER A 27 16.04 -6.03 8.75
N ALA A 28 15.21 -7.03 9.04
CA ALA A 28 14.11 -7.44 8.17
C ALA A 28 13.37 -6.19 7.67
N PRO A 29 12.99 -6.12 6.38
CA PRO A 29 12.29 -4.97 5.86
C PRO A 29 10.97 -4.85 6.63
N LYS A 30 10.90 -3.86 7.53
CA LYS A 30 9.65 -3.50 8.21
C LYS A 30 8.65 -3.21 7.09
N PRO A 31 7.52 -3.93 6.99
CA PRO A 31 6.55 -3.66 5.94
C PRO A 31 6.14 -2.20 6.10
N ARG A 32 6.48 -1.38 5.11
CA ARG A 32 6.08 0.01 5.08
C ARG A 32 4.57 0.03 4.87
N LEU A 33 3.83 -0.05 5.97
CA LEU A 33 2.44 0.35 6.09
C LEU A 33 2.38 1.88 5.93
N GLY A 34 2.83 2.37 4.79
CA GLY A 34 3.20 3.77 4.57
C GLY A 34 2.27 4.52 3.64
N SER A 35 1.23 3.86 3.11
CA SER A 35 0.23 4.54 2.30
C SER A 35 -1.03 4.80 3.13
N PRO A 36 -1.56 6.04 3.13
CA PRO A 36 -2.86 6.34 3.74
C PRO A 36 -3.97 5.44 3.15
N LEU A 37 -3.78 5.02 1.90
CA LEU A 37 -4.66 4.11 1.18
C LEU A 37 -4.72 2.71 1.82
N ALA A 38 -3.58 2.17 2.28
CA ALA A 38 -3.54 0.84 2.89
C ALA A 38 -4.32 0.79 4.22
N TYR A 39 -4.23 1.86 5.03
CA TYR A 39 -5.02 1.98 6.25
C TYR A 39 -6.51 2.10 5.96
N LEU A 40 -6.90 2.87 4.95
CA LEU A 40 -8.30 3.01 4.56
C LEU A 40 -8.87 1.69 4.04
N LEU A 41 -8.09 0.95 3.25
CA LEU A 41 -8.46 -0.38 2.76
C LEU A 41 -8.57 -1.38 3.92
N LEU A 42 -7.67 -1.32 4.90
CA LEU A 42 -7.74 -2.13 6.13
C LEU A 42 -8.96 -1.79 6.99
N ILE A 43 -9.32 -0.51 7.11
CA ILE A 43 -10.50 -0.07 7.86
C ILE A 43 -11.78 -0.51 7.14
N LEU A 44 -11.84 -0.37 5.81
CA LEU A 44 -12.97 -0.87 5.02
C LEU A 44 -13.09 -2.38 5.11
N LEU A 45 -11.98 -3.10 5.00
CA LEU A 45 -11.94 -4.55 5.16
C LEU A 45 -12.36 -4.96 6.57
N GLY A 46 -11.87 -4.27 7.59
CA GLY A 46 -12.26 -4.47 8.99
C GLY A 46 -13.74 -4.18 9.23
N PHE A 47 -14.28 -3.12 8.66
CA PHE A 47 -15.72 -2.81 8.72
C PHE A 47 -16.56 -3.86 7.99
N PHE A 48 -16.11 -4.35 6.84
CA PHE A 48 -16.79 -5.39 6.08
C PHE A 48 -16.77 -6.73 6.83
N LEU A 49 -15.63 -7.11 7.41
CA LEU A 49 -15.50 -8.29 8.26
C LEU A 49 -16.33 -8.15 9.54
N PHE A 50 -16.30 -6.99 10.19
CA PHE A 50 -17.14 -6.71 11.36
C PHE A 50 -18.62 -6.80 11.01
N ARG A 51 -19.05 -6.17 9.92
CA ARG A 51 -20.43 -6.30 9.42
C ARG A 51 -20.80 -7.76 9.17
N SER A 52 -19.91 -8.53 8.55
CA SER A 52 -20.14 -9.94 8.24
C SER A 52 -20.27 -10.83 9.48
N VAL A 53 -19.50 -10.55 10.53
CA VAL A 53 -19.52 -11.33 11.77
C VAL A 53 -20.69 -10.93 12.66
N PHE A 54 -21.02 -9.64 12.72
CA PHE A 54 -22.06 -9.13 13.61
C PHE A 54 -23.46 -9.15 13.01
N SER A 55 -23.62 -9.28 11.68
CA SER A 55 -24.95 -9.39 11.06
C SER A 55 -25.73 -10.64 11.45
N GLU A 56 -25.03 -11.67 11.95
CA GLU A 56 -25.63 -12.95 12.35
C GLU A 56 -25.70 -13.13 13.87
N ALA A 57 -25.20 -12.17 14.65
CA ALA A 57 -25.17 -12.26 16.10
C ALA A 57 -26.58 -12.02 16.69
N GLY A 58 -27.03 -12.93 17.55
CA GLY A 58 -28.27 -12.78 18.31
C GLY A 58 -29.53 -13.39 17.69
N VAL A 59 -29.39 -14.30 16.72
CA VAL A 59 -30.53 -14.95 16.05
C VAL A 59 -30.27 -16.45 15.86
N GLN A 60 -31.26 -17.31 16.12
CA GLN A 60 -31.15 -18.74 15.83
C GLN A 60 -31.64 -19.03 14.41
N LYS A 61 -30.72 -19.40 13.50
CA LYS A 61 -31.09 -19.82 12.13
C LYS A 61 -31.78 -21.18 12.18
N VAL A 62 -33.01 -21.24 11.66
CA VAL A 62 -33.79 -22.48 11.56
C VAL A 62 -34.29 -22.69 10.12
N PRO A 63 -34.40 -23.94 9.64
CA PRO A 63 -35.01 -24.22 8.35
C PRO A 63 -36.46 -23.73 8.30
N TYR A 64 -36.91 -23.26 7.14
CA TYR A 64 -38.26 -22.72 6.95
C TYR A 64 -39.38 -23.72 7.29
N SER A 65 -39.18 -25.01 6.99
CA SER A 65 -40.11 -26.08 7.37
C SER A 65 -40.29 -26.18 8.89
N ARG A 66 -39.19 -26.11 9.64
CA ARG A 66 -39.18 -26.13 11.11
C ARG A 66 -39.84 -24.88 11.68
N PHE A 67 -39.68 -23.75 11.02
CA PHE A 67 -40.36 -22.51 11.37
C PHE A 67 -41.87 -22.64 11.19
N LYS A 68 -42.35 -23.13 10.03
CA LYS A 68 -43.79 -23.34 9.76
C LYS A 68 -44.42 -24.31 10.77
N GLN A 69 -43.70 -25.37 11.14
CA GLN A 69 -44.14 -26.30 12.19
C GLN A 69 -44.25 -25.60 13.56
N ALA A 70 -43.25 -24.82 13.96
CA ALA A 70 -43.29 -24.09 15.23
C ALA A 70 -44.40 -23.02 15.28
N VAL A 71 -44.80 -22.46 14.13
CA VAL A 71 -45.98 -21.59 14.02
C VAL A 71 -47.28 -22.38 14.25
N GLN A 72 -47.39 -23.61 13.73
CA GLN A 72 -48.56 -24.47 13.99
C GLN A 72 -48.70 -24.87 15.46
N GLU A 73 -47.56 -25.08 16.13
CA GLU A 73 -47.44 -25.41 17.56
C GLU A 73 -47.64 -24.21 18.50
N ASP A 74 -47.98 -23.02 17.97
CA ASP A 74 -48.26 -21.80 18.74
C ASP A 74 -47.11 -21.34 19.67
N ARG A 75 -45.88 -21.45 19.16
CA ARG A 75 -44.66 -21.16 19.95
C ARG A 75 -44.20 -19.72 19.90
N PHE A 76 -44.84 -18.87 19.09
CA PHE A 76 -44.39 -17.50 18.83
C PHE A 76 -45.39 -16.47 19.33
N SER A 77 -44.88 -15.43 20.01
CA SER A 77 -45.67 -14.27 20.44
C SER A 77 -45.80 -13.23 19.33
N ARG A 78 -44.72 -13.03 18.57
CA ARG A 78 -44.64 -12.06 17.48
C ARG A 78 -43.86 -12.61 16.30
N VAL A 79 -44.36 -12.41 15.09
CA VAL A 79 -43.67 -12.80 13.85
C VAL A 79 -43.46 -11.57 12.97
N VAL A 80 -42.20 -11.27 12.66
CA VAL A 80 -41.82 -10.20 11.73
C VAL A 80 -41.55 -10.81 10.36
N ILE A 81 -42.32 -10.38 9.37
CA ILE A 81 -42.23 -10.85 8.00
C ILE A 81 -41.43 -9.82 7.19
N SER A 82 -40.40 -10.29 6.50
CA SER A 82 -39.63 -9.54 5.50
C SER A 82 -39.67 -10.27 4.16
N ASN A 83 -39.17 -9.66 3.10
CA ASN A 83 -39.18 -10.26 1.75
C ASN A 83 -38.27 -11.50 1.68
N ASP A 84 -37.09 -11.44 2.31
CA ASP A 84 -36.08 -12.51 2.21
C ASP A 84 -36.07 -13.45 3.42
N TRP A 85 -36.66 -13.03 4.55
CA TRP A 85 -36.59 -13.75 5.82
C TRP A 85 -37.83 -13.54 6.69
N VAL A 86 -38.08 -14.46 7.61
CA VAL A 86 -39.09 -14.33 8.68
C VAL A 86 -38.39 -14.48 10.01
N LYS A 87 -38.72 -13.62 10.99
CA LYS A 87 -38.25 -13.73 12.38
C LYS A 87 -39.41 -13.99 13.31
N GLY A 88 -39.32 -15.04 14.13
CA GLY A 88 -40.27 -15.34 15.18
C GLY A 88 -39.67 -15.08 16.56
N TYR A 89 -40.37 -14.29 17.37
CA TYR A 89 -40.07 -14.11 18.79
C TYR A 89 -40.86 -15.15 19.57
N LEU A 90 -40.16 -16.03 20.28
CA LEU A 90 -40.76 -17.08 21.09
C LEU A 90 -41.60 -16.46 22.20
N VAL A 91 -42.71 -17.10 22.58
CA VAL A 91 -43.41 -16.76 23.82
C VAL A 91 -42.44 -17.04 24.95
N ALA A 92 -42.19 -16.07 25.82
CA ALA A 92 -41.41 -16.27 27.04
C ALA A 92 -42.23 -17.16 27.99
N SER A 93 -42.19 -18.48 27.77
CA SER A 93 -42.72 -19.44 28.73
C SER A 93 -41.77 -19.46 29.93
N GLU A 94 -42.25 -19.03 31.10
CA GLU A 94 -41.58 -19.19 32.40
C GLU A 94 -41.35 -20.66 32.79
N THR A 95 -41.77 -21.62 31.97
CA THR A 95 -41.68 -23.06 32.24
C THR A 95 -40.44 -23.71 31.61
N GLU A 96 -39.25 -23.16 31.87
CA GLU A 96 -38.03 -23.99 31.91
C GLU A 96 -37.68 -24.19 33.39
N GLY A 97 -38.30 -25.21 33.96
CA GLY A 97 -38.02 -25.67 35.32
C GLY A 97 -36.53 -25.96 35.52
N ALA A 98 -36.07 -25.68 36.73
CA ALA A 98 -34.75 -26.02 37.23
C ALA A 98 -34.32 -27.43 36.83
N GLY A 99 -33.33 -27.58 35.94
CA GLY A 99 -32.66 -28.87 35.74
C GLY A 99 -32.04 -29.19 34.39
N GLN A 100 -32.41 -28.51 33.29
CA GLN A 100 -31.75 -28.73 31.99
C GLN A 100 -30.76 -27.60 31.69
N PRO A 101 -29.54 -27.87 31.16
CA PRO A 101 -28.60 -26.80 30.82
C PRO A 101 -29.26 -25.89 29.79
N ALA A 102 -29.65 -24.70 30.23
CA ALA A 102 -30.31 -23.69 29.43
C ALA A 102 -29.49 -23.46 28.16
N ASN A 103 -29.99 -23.93 27.02
CA ASN A 103 -29.34 -23.67 25.75
C ASN A 103 -29.36 -22.15 25.58
N PRO A 104 -28.20 -21.46 25.49
CA PRO A 104 -28.17 -20.00 25.36
C PRO A 104 -28.93 -19.51 24.12
N ASN A 105 -29.22 -20.40 23.18
CA ASN A 105 -30.00 -20.12 21.98
C ASN A 105 -31.53 -20.26 22.15
N ALA A 106 -32.03 -20.81 23.26
CA ALA A 106 -33.46 -21.06 23.47
C ALA A 106 -34.29 -19.78 23.60
N ARG A 107 -33.64 -18.66 23.94
CA ARG A 107 -34.28 -17.34 24.06
C ARG A 107 -34.04 -16.43 22.85
N LEU A 108 -33.23 -16.88 21.89
CA LEU A 108 -32.94 -16.08 20.71
C LEU A 108 -34.12 -16.13 19.74
N PRO A 109 -34.45 -15.01 19.07
CA PRO A 109 -35.45 -15.02 18.01
C PRO A 109 -35.03 -16.01 16.91
N TRP A 110 -35.99 -16.78 16.42
CA TRP A 110 -35.77 -17.72 15.33
C TRP A 110 -35.84 -16.97 14.01
N MET A 111 -34.93 -17.27 13.08
CA MET A 111 -34.95 -16.70 11.73
C MET A 111 -34.85 -17.80 10.70
N ALA A 112 -35.79 -17.76 9.76
CA ALA A 112 -35.80 -18.61 8.59
C ALA A 112 -35.71 -17.77 7.32
N ASN A 113 -34.90 -18.21 6.36
CA ASN A 113 -34.91 -17.63 5.02
C ASN A 113 -36.17 -18.10 4.30
N ARG A 114 -36.85 -17.17 3.61
CA ARG A 114 -38.05 -17.49 2.85
C ARG A 114 -37.68 -18.18 1.55
N ILE A 115 -38.57 -19.06 1.08
CA ILE A 115 -38.46 -19.67 -0.23
C ILE A 115 -39.01 -18.68 -1.26
N PRO A 116 -38.24 -18.28 -2.28
CA PRO A 116 -38.73 -17.37 -3.32
C PRO A 116 -39.94 -17.99 -4.04
N GLY A 117 -41.09 -17.29 -4.03
CA GLY A 117 -42.33 -17.75 -4.67
C GLY A 117 -43.33 -18.47 -3.75
N ASP A 118 -43.06 -18.55 -2.44
CA ASP A 118 -44.00 -19.11 -1.47
C ASP A 118 -45.17 -18.14 -1.21
N ASN A 119 -46.40 -18.66 -1.14
CA ASN A 119 -47.62 -17.86 -1.03
C ASN A 119 -47.65 -17.13 0.32
N GLU A 120 -47.32 -15.83 0.32
CA GLU A 120 -47.34 -15.00 1.53
C GLU A 120 -48.70 -15.06 2.24
N GLN A 121 -49.78 -15.22 1.45
CA GLN A 121 -51.14 -15.33 1.96
C GLN A 121 -51.34 -16.60 2.81
N GLU A 122 -50.68 -17.72 2.50
CA GLU A 122 -50.83 -18.96 3.27
C GLU A 122 -50.19 -18.84 4.65
N LEU A 123 -49.03 -18.18 4.74
CA LEU A 123 -48.37 -17.93 6.02
C LEU A 123 -49.15 -16.90 6.85
N VAL A 124 -49.68 -15.85 6.23
CA VAL A 124 -50.51 -14.85 6.92
C VAL A 124 -51.81 -15.49 7.44
N ALA A 125 -52.50 -16.30 6.63
CA ALA A 125 -53.70 -17.03 7.06
C ALA A 125 -53.40 -18.00 8.23
N LEU A 126 -52.22 -18.65 8.22
CA LEU A 126 -51.78 -19.52 9.31
C LEU A 126 -51.54 -18.72 10.60
N LEU A 127 -50.92 -17.53 10.51
CA LEU A 127 -50.66 -16.65 11.65
C LEU A 127 -51.96 -16.05 12.21
N GLU A 128 -52.89 -15.65 11.35
CA GLU A 128 -54.23 -15.18 11.73
C GLU A 128 -55.03 -16.27 12.45
N SER A 129 -55.00 -17.51 11.94
CA SER A 129 -55.71 -18.64 12.56
C SER A 129 -55.24 -18.97 13.98
N LYS A 130 -54.03 -18.55 14.34
CA LYS A 130 -53.41 -18.75 15.65
C LYS A 130 -53.38 -17.48 16.51
N ASN A 131 -53.95 -16.37 16.04
CA ASN A 131 -53.90 -15.06 16.72
C ASN A 131 -52.48 -14.57 17.05
N ILE A 132 -51.49 -14.90 16.22
CA ILE A 132 -50.10 -14.46 16.43
C ILE A 132 -49.96 -13.03 15.88
N THR A 133 -49.37 -12.13 16.67
CA THR A 133 -49.13 -10.75 16.22
C THR A 133 -48.08 -10.74 15.11
N TYR A 134 -48.43 -10.31 13.90
CA TYR A 134 -47.50 -10.21 12.80
C TYR A 134 -47.25 -8.75 12.40
N GLU A 135 -45.98 -8.45 12.09
CA GLU A 135 -45.54 -7.13 11.65
C GLU A 135 -44.75 -7.29 10.34
N ALA A 136 -45.05 -6.45 9.35
CA ALA A 136 -44.24 -6.37 8.13
C ALA A 136 -43.10 -5.37 8.35
N GLN A 137 -41.85 -5.77 8.13
CA GLN A 137 -40.75 -4.81 8.15
C GLN A 137 -40.72 -4.07 6.81
N PRO A 138 -40.80 -2.73 6.79
CA PRO A 138 -40.63 -1.97 5.56
C PRO A 138 -39.28 -2.30 4.94
N ARG A 139 -39.25 -2.47 3.61
CA ARG A 139 -38.01 -2.61 2.85
C ARG A 139 -37.10 -1.45 3.21
N SER A 140 -35.86 -1.75 3.62
CA SER A 140 -34.83 -0.73 3.84
C SER A 140 -34.75 0.14 2.58
N GLY A 141 -35.22 1.37 2.71
CA GLY A 141 -35.39 2.28 1.60
C GLY A 141 -34.05 2.79 1.08
N PHE A 142 -34.10 3.58 0.02
CA PHE A 142 -32.91 4.28 -0.48
C PHE A 142 -32.26 5.18 0.59
N SER A 143 -33.04 5.65 1.58
CA SER A 143 -32.57 6.41 2.74
C SER A 143 -31.64 5.60 3.64
N ASP A 144 -31.98 4.35 3.97
CA ASP A 144 -31.12 3.46 4.76
C ASP A 144 -29.82 3.18 4.03
N LEU A 145 -29.89 2.95 2.72
CA LEU A 145 -28.72 2.78 1.88
C LEU A 145 -27.85 4.05 1.90
N PHE A 146 -28.44 5.22 1.70
CA PHE A 146 -27.74 6.51 1.78
C PHE A 146 -27.02 6.68 3.12
N TRP A 147 -27.67 6.46 4.25
CA TRP A 147 -27.03 6.60 5.56
C TRP A 147 -25.95 5.54 5.81
N ILE A 148 -26.16 4.29 5.37
CA ILE A 148 -25.16 3.21 5.47
C ILE A 148 -23.90 3.51 4.64
N TRP A 149 -24.02 4.21 3.50
CA TRP A 149 -22.88 4.51 2.63
C TRP A 149 -22.26 5.88 2.89
N VAL A 150 -23.06 6.90 3.18
CA VAL A 150 -22.60 8.28 3.39
C VAL A 150 -21.87 8.44 4.71
N LEU A 151 -22.28 7.77 5.78
CA LEU A 151 -21.58 7.85 7.06
C LEU A 151 -20.13 7.32 6.95
N PRO A 152 -19.87 6.08 6.45
CA PRO A 152 -18.49 5.60 6.33
C PRO A 152 -17.67 6.39 5.31
N ILE A 153 -18.25 6.80 4.17
CA ILE A 153 -17.55 7.64 3.19
C ILE A 153 -17.23 9.01 3.78
N GLY A 154 -18.19 9.63 4.48
CA GLY A 154 -18.02 10.93 5.12
C GLY A 154 -16.95 10.91 6.22
N VAL A 155 -16.94 9.87 7.08
CA VAL A 155 -15.89 9.68 8.08
C VAL A 155 -14.53 9.43 7.41
N ALA A 156 -14.49 8.62 6.35
CA ALA A 156 -13.27 8.39 5.59
C ALA A 156 -12.73 9.69 4.96
N LEU A 157 -13.61 10.53 4.38
CA LEU A 157 -13.24 11.83 3.82
C LEU A 157 -12.81 12.83 4.90
N LEU A 158 -13.42 12.80 6.09
CA LEU A 158 -13.00 13.61 7.23
C LEU A 158 -11.63 13.20 7.76
N LEU A 159 -11.41 11.88 7.94
CA LEU A 159 -10.11 11.35 8.35
C LEU A 159 -9.05 11.59 7.29
N TRP A 160 -9.39 11.46 6.01
CA TRP A 160 -8.54 11.83 4.88
C TRP A 160 -8.22 13.32 4.96
N GLY A 161 -9.20 14.21 4.95
CA GLY A 161 -8.99 15.66 5.07
C GLY A 161 -8.14 16.05 6.30
N PHE A 162 -8.37 15.41 7.44
CA PHE A 162 -7.59 15.61 8.66
C PHE A 162 -6.14 15.10 8.53
N MET A 163 -5.93 13.91 7.96
CA MET A 163 -4.58 13.38 7.69
C MET A 163 -3.82 14.23 6.69
N PHE A 164 -4.46 14.70 5.62
CA PHE A 164 -3.83 15.56 4.63
C PHE A 164 -3.53 16.95 5.18
N ARG A 165 -4.38 17.47 6.08
CA ARG A 165 -4.09 18.70 6.83
C ARG A 165 -2.94 18.54 7.82
N ARG A 166 -2.73 17.33 8.36
CA ARG A 166 -1.63 17.01 9.30
C ARG A 166 -0.33 16.59 8.63
N ALA A 167 -0.38 16.04 7.41
CA ALA A 167 0.78 15.54 6.67
C ALA A 167 1.58 16.62 5.91
N GLY A 168 1.15 17.89 5.96
CA GLY A 168 1.96 19.02 5.51
C GLY A 168 2.15 19.12 4.01
N SER A 169 1.16 19.63 3.28
CA SER A 169 1.34 20.77 2.36
C SER A 169 0.02 21.16 1.68
N PRO A 170 -0.32 22.46 1.62
CA PRO A 170 -1.48 22.97 0.86
C PRO A 170 -1.22 23.10 -0.66
N THR A 171 -0.11 22.59 -1.18
CA THR A 171 0.33 22.86 -2.57
C THR A 171 0.57 21.56 -3.35
N GLY A 172 -0.50 21.09 -4.00
CA GLY A 172 -0.43 20.62 -5.39
C GLY A 172 0.35 19.35 -5.74
N GLN A 173 0.77 18.49 -4.81
CA GLN A 173 1.28 17.16 -5.16
C GLN A 173 0.41 16.08 -4.54
N GLY A 174 -0.26 15.33 -5.41
CA GLY A 174 -1.12 14.20 -5.07
C GLY A 174 -0.39 13.11 -4.28
N PRO A 175 -1.07 11.99 -4.00
CA PRO A 175 -0.64 11.00 -3.03
C PRO A 175 0.84 10.59 -3.21
N PRO A 176 1.65 10.63 -2.14
CA PRO A 176 3.07 10.31 -2.22
C PRO A 176 3.24 8.84 -2.61
N GLY A 177 3.43 8.58 -3.90
CA GLY A 177 3.72 7.24 -4.41
C GLY A 177 3.16 6.91 -5.80
N ILE A 178 2.11 7.60 -6.28
CA ILE A 178 1.44 7.17 -7.53
C ILE A 178 1.97 7.93 -8.76
N MET A 179 2.54 9.13 -8.60
CA MET A 179 3.11 9.94 -9.69
C MET A 179 4.65 9.82 -9.85
N THR A 180 5.27 8.83 -9.21
CA THR A 180 6.74 8.63 -9.24
C THR A 180 7.20 7.37 -9.97
N PHE A 181 6.28 6.58 -10.55
CA PHE A 181 6.58 5.30 -11.21
C PHE A 181 7.38 5.38 -12.53
N GLY A 182 7.75 6.57 -13.01
CA GLY A 182 8.49 6.75 -14.27
C GLY A 182 9.82 7.50 -14.17
N LYS A 183 10.22 7.95 -12.97
CA LYS A 183 11.48 8.68 -12.81
C LYS A 183 12.57 7.71 -12.37
N THR A 184 13.25 7.10 -13.33
CA THR A 184 14.46 6.31 -13.08
C THR A 184 15.41 7.17 -12.26
N ARG A 185 15.67 6.77 -11.01
CA ARG A 185 16.72 7.36 -10.18
C ARG A 185 18.07 6.83 -10.64
N ALA A 186 18.44 7.10 -11.90
CA ALA A 186 19.84 7.02 -12.28
C ALA A 186 20.56 8.05 -11.40
N ARG A 187 21.42 7.57 -10.50
CA ARG A 187 22.27 8.47 -9.73
C ARG A 187 23.26 9.05 -10.73
N ILE A 188 22.95 10.22 -11.29
CA ILE A 188 23.87 10.94 -12.16
C ILE A 188 25.02 11.39 -11.27
N HIS A 189 26.08 10.58 -11.20
CA HIS A 189 27.33 11.01 -10.60
C HIS A 189 28.08 11.75 -11.70
N SER A 190 28.01 13.08 -11.70
CA SER A 190 28.81 13.92 -12.58
C SER A 190 30.12 14.24 -11.87
N GLU A 191 31.20 13.57 -12.27
CA GLU A 191 32.55 13.97 -11.90
C GLU A 191 33.00 15.04 -12.91
N SER A 192 33.20 16.27 -12.44
CA SER A 192 33.67 17.39 -13.28
C SER A 192 35.14 17.27 -13.66
N ASP A 193 35.91 16.53 -12.86
CA ASP A 193 37.31 16.18 -13.08
C ASP A 193 37.47 14.70 -12.72
N THR A 194 37.86 13.88 -13.69
CA THR A 194 38.09 12.44 -13.48
C THR A 194 39.43 12.16 -12.82
N GLY A 195 40.38 13.12 -12.86
CA GLY A 195 41.74 12.94 -12.34
C GLY A 195 42.55 11.84 -13.04
N VAL A 196 42.08 11.33 -14.18
CA VAL A 196 42.68 10.22 -14.93
C VAL A 196 42.93 10.67 -16.38
N SER A 197 44.10 10.37 -16.90
CA SER A 197 44.59 10.76 -18.24
C SER A 197 45.00 9.54 -19.08
N PHE A 198 45.35 9.73 -20.35
CA PHE A 198 45.88 8.62 -21.17
C PHE A 198 47.22 8.08 -20.66
N ARG A 199 47.93 8.83 -19.82
CA ARG A 199 49.17 8.38 -19.19
C ARG A 199 48.93 7.28 -18.13
N ASP A 200 47.71 7.20 -17.61
CA ASP A 200 47.32 6.24 -16.59
C ASP A 200 46.78 4.93 -17.20
N VAL A 201 46.68 4.86 -18.54
CA VAL A 201 46.33 3.66 -19.31
C VAL A 201 47.62 3.03 -19.83
N ALA A 202 47.82 1.75 -19.56
CA ALA A 202 49.00 1.01 -20.01
C ALA A 202 48.63 -0.19 -20.90
N GLY A 203 49.44 -0.46 -21.92
CA GLY A 203 49.40 -1.71 -22.70
C GLY A 203 48.27 -1.84 -23.71
N ILE A 204 47.65 -0.72 -24.12
CA ILE A 204 46.57 -0.68 -25.12
C ILE A 204 46.77 0.55 -26.03
N ASP A 205 47.96 0.68 -26.60
CA ASP A 205 48.36 1.88 -27.36
C ASP A 205 47.50 2.07 -28.62
N GLU A 206 47.06 0.98 -29.26
CA GLU A 206 46.20 1.03 -30.45
C GLU A 206 44.83 1.63 -30.15
N ALA A 207 44.20 1.22 -29.03
CA ALA A 207 42.89 1.76 -28.65
C ALA A 207 43.00 3.21 -28.16
N VAL A 208 44.11 3.58 -27.52
CA VAL A 208 44.38 4.96 -27.14
C VAL A 208 44.51 5.84 -28.38
N ASP A 209 45.19 5.38 -29.43
CA ASP A 209 45.33 6.12 -30.69
C ASP A 209 43.99 6.34 -31.39
N GLU A 210 43.11 5.33 -31.45
CA GLU A 210 41.75 5.51 -31.98
C GLU A 210 40.92 6.51 -31.14
N LEU A 211 41.07 6.48 -29.82
CA LEU A 211 40.34 7.37 -28.92
C LEU A 211 40.88 8.81 -28.91
N LYS A 212 42.12 9.06 -29.36
CA LYS A 212 42.64 10.42 -29.56
C LYS A 212 41.81 11.22 -30.57
N GLU A 213 41.29 10.57 -31.61
CA GLU A 213 40.37 11.20 -32.56
C GLU A 213 39.08 11.65 -31.87
N ILE A 214 38.53 10.80 -30.99
CA ILE A 214 37.34 11.11 -30.20
C ILE A 214 37.61 12.28 -29.23
N VAL A 215 38.81 12.35 -28.64
CA VAL A 215 39.22 13.48 -27.80
C VAL A 215 39.34 14.77 -28.61
N GLU A 216 39.97 14.75 -29.80
CA GLU A 216 40.05 15.94 -30.68
C GLU A 216 38.65 16.41 -31.08
N PHE A 217 37.75 15.46 -31.35
CA PHE A 217 36.34 15.72 -31.61
C PHE A 217 35.64 16.41 -30.44
N LEU A 218 35.79 15.90 -29.21
CA LEU A 218 35.19 16.50 -28.02
C LEU A 218 35.74 17.90 -27.73
N LYS A 219 37.02 18.16 -28.01
CA LYS A 219 37.65 19.49 -27.83
C LYS A 219 37.23 20.50 -28.89
N THR A 220 37.04 20.07 -30.15
CA THR A 220 36.83 20.98 -31.29
C THR A 220 35.67 20.57 -32.22
N PRO A 221 34.44 20.40 -31.69
CA PRO A 221 33.33 19.85 -32.47
C PRO A 221 32.93 20.70 -33.70
N GLU A 222 33.18 22.02 -33.64
CA GLU A 222 32.90 22.93 -34.77
C GLU A 222 33.76 22.63 -36.01
N LYS A 223 35.03 22.27 -35.82
CA LYS A 223 35.97 21.98 -36.92
C LYS A 223 35.46 20.80 -37.75
N PHE A 224 35.01 19.75 -37.08
CA PHE A 224 34.46 18.55 -37.71
C PHE A 224 33.11 18.81 -38.41
N ARG A 225 32.23 19.63 -37.81
CA ARG A 225 30.96 20.03 -38.42
C ARG A 225 31.15 20.85 -39.69
N ARG A 226 32.13 21.76 -39.74
CA ARG A 226 32.43 22.58 -40.93
C ARG A 226 32.93 21.76 -42.12
N LEU A 227 33.64 20.66 -41.85
CA LEU A 227 34.13 19.72 -42.86
C LEU A 227 33.05 18.71 -43.31
N GLY A 228 31.82 18.80 -42.79
CA GLY A 228 30.74 17.86 -43.10
C GLY A 228 30.88 16.49 -42.43
N GLY A 229 31.76 16.36 -41.43
CA GLY A 229 31.99 15.13 -40.70
C GLY A 229 30.78 14.70 -39.86
N ARG A 230 30.47 13.40 -39.85
CA ARG A 230 29.44 12.83 -38.97
C ARG A 230 30.01 12.59 -37.57
N ILE A 231 29.31 13.12 -36.58
CA ILE A 231 29.67 12.95 -35.17
C ILE A 231 29.36 11.51 -34.71
N PRO A 232 30.34 10.75 -34.21
CA PRO A 232 30.07 9.47 -33.56
C PRO A 232 29.16 9.67 -32.35
N LYS A 233 28.07 8.90 -32.27
CA LYS A 233 27.08 9.03 -31.18
C LYS A 233 27.45 8.22 -29.93
N GLY A 234 28.36 7.27 -30.06
CA GLY A 234 28.80 6.41 -28.98
C GLY A 234 29.90 5.45 -29.42
N VAL A 235 30.73 5.04 -28.47
CA VAL A 235 31.79 4.06 -28.65
C VAL A 235 31.48 2.89 -27.71
N LEU A 236 31.55 1.67 -28.23
CA LEU A 236 31.35 0.45 -27.44
C LEU A 236 32.71 -0.20 -27.17
N LEU A 237 33.15 -0.17 -25.91
CA LEU A 237 34.38 -0.86 -25.49
C LEU A 237 34.04 -2.31 -25.11
N VAL A 238 34.58 -3.28 -25.84
CA VAL A 238 34.33 -4.72 -25.62
C VAL A 238 35.59 -5.42 -25.13
N GLY A 239 35.45 -6.28 -24.13
CA GLY A 239 36.54 -7.14 -23.65
C GLY A 239 36.23 -7.80 -22.30
N PRO A 240 37.03 -8.78 -21.87
CA PRO A 240 36.89 -9.46 -20.56
C PRO A 240 36.79 -8.49 -19.37
N PRO A 241 36.16 -8.84 -18.25
CA PRO A 241 36.14 -7.99 -17.06
C PRO A 241 37.58 -7.69 -16.58
N GLY A 242 37.84 -6.47 -16.10
CA GLY A 242 39.16 -6.07 -15.58
C GLY A 242 40.14 -5.49 -16.62
N THR A 243 39.79 -5.41 -17.91
CA THR A 243 40.67 -4.83 -18.95
C THR A 243 40.67 -3.30 -19.04
N GLY A 244 40.36 -2.59 -17.96
CA GLY A 244 40.46 -1.13 -17.93
C GLY A 244 39.43 -0.35 -18.77
N LYS A 245 38.35 -0.96 -19.29
CA LYS A 245 37.34 -0.25 -20.12
C LYS A 245 36.79 1.03 -19.48
N THR A 246 36.38 0.96 -18.21
CA THR A 246 35.87 2.13 -17.47
C THR A 246 36.98 3.16 -17.21
N LEU A 247 38.22 2.70 -16.99
CA LEU A 247 39.38 3.56 -16.78
C LEU A 247 39.73 4.31 -18.07
N LEU A 248 39.67 3.64 -19.21
CA LEU A 248 39.85 4.23 -20.53
C LEU A 248 38.76 5.27 -20.84
N ALA A 249 37.50 5.00 -20.50
CA ALA A 249 36.41 5.97 -20.65
C ALA A 249 36.58 7.22 -19.76
N ARG A 250 37.07 7.04 -18.52
CA ARG A 250 37.43 8.15 -17.61
C ARG A 250 38.64 8.96 -18.13
N ALA A 251 39.62 8.29 -18.72
CA ALA A 251 40.78 8.91 -19.34
C ALA A 251 40.40 9.77 -20.55
N VAL A 252 39.49 9.30 -21.41
CA VAL A 252 38.96 10.09 -22.54
C VAL A 252 38.29 11.37 -22.05
N ALA A 253 37.47 11.29 -21.01
CA ALA A 253 36.81 12.45 -20.43
C ALA A 253 37.82 13.44 -19.80
N GLY A 254 38.82 12.93 -19.08
CA GLY A 254 39.90 13.73 -18.50
C GLY A 254 40.77 14.42 -19.55
N GLU A 255 41.14 13.71 -20.61
CA GLU A 255 41.91 14.27 -21.73
C GLU A 255 41.12 15.33 -22.50
N ALA A 256 39.81 15.14 -22.67
CA ALA A 256 38.92 16.08 -23.33
C ALA A 256 38.50 17.26 -22.43
N GLY A 257 38.67 17.15 -21.10
CA GLY A 257 38.23 18.16 -20.14
C GLY A 257 36.71 18.30 -20.05
N VAL A 258 35.97 17.20 -20.24
CA VAL A 258 34.50 17.17 -20.22
C VAL A 258 33.98 16.35 -19.02
N PRO A 259 32.78 16.66 -18.49
CA PRO A 259 32.21 15.88 -17.39
C PRO A 259 32.00 14.41 -17.74
N PHE A 260 32.32 13.52 -16.81
CA PHE A 260 32.07 12.08 -16.93
C PHE A 260 30.82 11.69 -16.13
N PHE A 261 29.90 10.97 -16.78
CA PHE A 261 28.68 10.45 -16.17
C PHE A 261 28.75 8.94 -16.08
N SER A 262 28.51 8.38 -14.89
CA SER A 262 28.47 6.93 -14.63
C SER A 262 27.26 6.50 -13.81
#